data_AF-A0A4D4MAS9-F1
#
_entry.id   AF-A0A4D4MAS9-F1
#
_cell.length_a   1.000
_cell.length_b   1.000
_cell.length_c   1.000
_cell.angle_alpha   90.00
_cell.angle_beta   90.00
_cell.angle_gamma   90.00
#
_symmetry.space_group_name_H-M   'P 1'
#
loop_
_entity.id
_entity.type
_entity.pdbx_description
1 polymer ?
#
loop_
_entity_poly.entity_id
_entity_poly.type
_entity_poly.pdbx_seq_one_letter_code
_entity_poly.pdbx_strand_id
1 'polypeptide(L)'
;MDGRRARSDRPPGQAHGLFGRFLALRTDLGLLAEEYDHVTGWQLGNFPQAYSHIGVIGSALLLQQLGSGAPAAEAEVLLAADV
;
A
#
# COMPACT_ATOMS: atom_id res chain seq x y z
N MET A 1 -22.71 11.95 -6.37
CA MET A 1 -22.67 11.03 -5.20
C MET A 1 -21.32 10.32 -5.28
N ASP A 2 -20.31 10.88 -4.62
CA ASP A 2 -18.90 10.51 -4.80
C ASP A 2 -18.54 9.27 -3.97
N GLY A 3 -18.27 8.16 -4.65
CA GLY A 3 -17.89 6.86 -4.07
C GLY A 3 -16.48 6.80 -3.47
N ARG A 4 -15.73 7.92 -3.43
CA ARG A 4 -14.37 7.95 -2.88
C ARG A 4 -14.27 7.97 -1.35
N ARG A 5 -15.37 8.20 -0.62
CA ARG A 5 -15.35 8.37 0.84
C ARG A 5 -15.43 7.07 1.66
N ALA A 6 -15.62 5.90 1.06
CA ALA A 6 -15.86 4.66 1.82
C ALA A 6 -14.59 3.82 2.14
N ARG A 7 -13.38 4.25 1.71
CA ARG A 7 -12.16 3.44 1.90
C ARG A 7 -11.39 3.71 3.19
N SER A 8 -11.56 4.88 3.81
CA SER A 8 -10.81 5.29 5.01
C SER A 8 -11.39 4.77 6.33
N ASP A 9 -12.65 4.34 6.34
CA ASP A 9 -13.38 4.13 7.59
C ASP A 9 -13.27 2.68 8.12
N ARG A 10 -12.40 1.85 7.51
CA ARG A 10 -12.19 0.49 8.01
C ARG A 10 -11.44 0.53 9.35
N PRO A 11 -11.84 -0.30 10.31
CA PRO A 11 -11.15 -0.36 11.59
C PRO A 11 -9.68 -0.77 11.39
N PRO A 12 -8.73 -0.24 12.18
CA PRO A 12 -7.30 -0.47 11.99
C PRO A 12 -6.90 -1.94 11.84
N GLY A 13 -7.57 -2.86 12.54
CA GLY A 13 -7.32 -4.30 12.43
C GLY A 13 -7.58 -4.88 11.04
N GLN A 14 -8.60 -4.40 10.32
CA GLN A 14 -8.85 -4.82 8.94
C GLN A 14 -7.80 -4.25 7.97
N ALA A 15 -7.31 -3.04 8.24
CA ALA A 15 -6.28 -2.41 7.42
C ALA A 15 -4.95 -3.17 7.49
N HIS A 16 -4.54 -3.57 8.70
CA HIS A 16 -3.36 -4.43 8.90
C HIS A 16 -3.52 -5.79 8.22
N GLY A 17 -4.69 -6.41 8.32
CA GLY A 17 -4.96 -7.69 7.66
C GLY A 17 -4.90 -7.61 6.13
N LEU A 18 -5.40 -6.54 5.53
CA LEU A 18 -5.31 -6.31 4.09
C LEU A 18 -3.85 -6.06 3.66
N PHE A 19 -3.13 -5.22 4.41
CA PHE A 19 -1.73 -4.94 4.13
C PHE A 19 -0.86 -6.19 4.21
N GLY A 20 -1.07 -7.05 5.22
CA GLY A 20 -0.38 -8.33 5.32
C GLY A 20 -0.61 -9.25 4.10
N ARG A 21 -1.85 -9.32 3.58
CA ARG A 21 -2.13 -10.07 2.34
C ARG A 21 -1.45 -9.45 1.12
N PHE A 22 -1.40 -8.13 1.02
CA PHE A 22 -0.69 -7.46 -0.06
C PHE A 22 0.82 -7.74 -0.02
N LEU A 23 1.43 -7.74 1.16
CA LEU A 23 2.84 -8.08 1.34
C LEU A 23 3.17 -9.52 0.93
N ALA A 24 2.19 -10.42 0.91
CA ALA A 24 2.37 -11.80 0.45
C ALA A 24 2.47 -11.93 -1.08
N LEU A 25 2.18 -10.86 -1.84
CA LEU A 25 2.30 -10.86 -3.31
C LEU A 25 3.74 -10.61 -3.80
N ARG A 26 4.63 -10.17 -2.91
CA ARG A 26 6.04 -9.93 -3.20
C ARG A 26 6.75 -11.24 -3.53
N THR A 27 7.81 -11.13 -4.31
CA THR A 27 8.74 -12.25 -4.47
C THR A 27 9.44 -12.58 -3.15
N ASP A 28 10.14 -13.71 -3.09
CA ASP A 28 10.93 -14.11 -1.92
C ASP A 28 12.04 -13.09 -1.56
N LEU A 29 12.49 -12.31 -2.54
CA LEU A 29 13.43 -11.20 -2.34
C LEU A 29 12.75 -9.91 -1.83
N GLY A 30 11.43 -9.94 -1.65
CA GLY A 30 10.64 -8.80 -1.22
C GLY A 30 10.33 -7.80 -2.34
N LEU A 31 10.47 -8.19 -3.61
CA LEU A 31 10.32 -7.28 -4.75
C LEU A 31 8.91 -7.31 -5.36
N LEU A 32 8.47 -6.15 -5.87
CA LEU A 32 7.23 -5.96 -6.63
C LEU A 32 7.52 -5.48 -8.05
N ALA A 33 6.67 -5.89 -8.99
CA ALA A 33 6.57 -5.27 -10.30
C ALA A 33 5.57 -4.10 -10.29
N GLU A 34 5.38 -3.50 -11.46
CA GLU A 34 4.39 -2.47 -11.71
C GLU A 34 2.96 -2.99 -11.53
N GLU A 35 2.71 -4.18 -12.05
CA GLU A 35 1.40 -4.79 -12.08
C GLU A 35 1.43 -6.19 -11.47
N TYR A 36 0.30 -6.59 -10.90
CA TYR A 36 0.07 -7.95 -10.42
C TYR A 36 -1.20 -8.50 -11.06
N ASP A 37 -1.06 -9.59 -11.81
CA ASP A 37 -2.20 -10.31 -12.36
C ASP A 37 -2.78 -11.24 -11.29
N HIS A 38 -3.95 -10.88 -10.78
CA HIS A 38 -4.67 -11.65 -9.76
C HIS A 38 -5.25 -12.97 -10.25
N VAL A 39 -5.32 -13.19 -11.57
CA VAL A 39 -5.81 -14.46 -12.15
C VAL A 39 -4.67 -15.47 -12.23
N THR A 40 -3.52 -15.06 -12.77
CA THR A 40 -2.37 -15.96 -12.97
C THR A 40 -1.40 -15.96 -11.80
N GLY A 41 -1.43 -14.93 -10.96
CA GLY A 41 -0.50 -14.72 -9.86
C GLY A 41 0.85 -14.13 -10.30
N TRP A 42 0.95 -13.62 -11.53
CA TRP A 42 2.21 -13.13 -12.09
C TRP A 42 2.45 -11.65 -11.79
N GLN A 43 3.73 -11.33 -11.55
CA GLN A 43 4.24 -9.98 -11.51
C GLN A 43 4.53 -9.54 -12.96
N LEU A 44 3.87 -8.47 -13.41
CA LEU A 44 3.90 -8.01 -14.81
C LEU A 44 4.48 -6.60 -14.93
N GLY A 45 4.99 -6.28 -16.12
CA GLY A 45 5.57 -4.97 -16.43
C GLY A 45 6.99 -4.82 -15.89
N ASN A 46 7.36 -3.59 -15.52
CA ASN A 46 8.69 -3.28 -15.01
C ASN A 46 8.95 -4.05 -13.72
N PHE A 47 10.13 -4.68 -13.61
CA PHE A 47 10.52 -5.42 -12.42
C PHE A 47 12.04 -5.29 -12.16
N PRO A 48 12.48 -4.93 -10.94
CA PRO A 48 11.67 -4.42 -9.82
C PRO A 48 11.21 -2.97 -10.05
N GLN A 49 10.00 -2.63 -9.60
CA GLN A 49 9.40 -1.34 -9.87
C GLN A 49 9.42 -0.43 -8.63
N ALA A 50 10.13 0.70 -8.70
CA ALA A 50 10.38 1.55 -7.53
C ALA A 50 9.11 2.17 -6.92
N TYR A 51 8.15 2.64 -7.73
CA TYR A 51 6.95 3.32 -7.20
C TYR A 51 6.03 2.41 -6.37
N SER A 52 5.93 1.12 -6.72
CA SER A 52 5.21 0.08 -5.99
C SER A 52 5.81 -0.10 -4.59
N HIS A 53 7.14 -0.07 -4.49
CA HIS A 53 7.82 -0.13 -3.19
C HIS A 53 7.61 1.16 -2.38
N ILE A 54 7.64 2.33 -3.03
CA ILE A 54 7.31 3.60 -2.38
C ILE A 54 5.88 3.55 -1.81
N GLY A 55 4.91 3.01 -2.56
CA GLY A 55 3.53 2.82 -2.09
C GLY A 55 3.43 1.88 -0.88
N VAL A 56 4.21 0.80 -0.83
CA VAL A 56 4.30 -0.10 0.33
C VAL A 56 4.81 0.65 1.56
N ILE A 57 5.89 1.41 1.40
CA ILE A 57 6.52 2.17 2.49
C ILE A 57 5.54 3.22 3.04
N GLY A 58 4.91 4.00 2.16
CA GLY A 58 3.91 4.99 2.56
C GLY A 58 2.72 4.36 3.31
N SER A 59 2.23 3.21 2.83
CA SER A 59 1.15 2.47 3.49
C SER A 59 1.56 1.96 4.88
N ALA A 60 2.79 1.46 5.04
CA ALA A 60 3.30 1.00 6.33
C ALA A 60 3.40 2.15 7.35
N LEU A 61 3.91 3.30 6.92
CA LEU A 61 4.03 4.49 7.76
C LEU A 61 2.66 5.00 8.21
N LEU A 62 1.69 5.06 7.29
CA LEU A 62 0.32 5.45 7.61
C LEU A 62 -0.33 4.50 8.62
N LEU A 63 -0.19 3.18 8.43
CA LEU A 63 -0.72 2.18 9.37
C LEU A 63 -0.09 2.31 10.76
N GLN A 64 1.21 2.59 10.83
CA GLN A 64 1.91 2.83 12.10
C GLN A 64 1.34 4.06 12.82
N GLN A 65 1.13 5.17 12.11
CA GLN A 65 0.54 6.39 12.69
C GLN A 65 -0.89 6.15 13.21
N LEU A 66 -1.72 5.46 12.43
CA LEU A 66 -3.08 5.13 12.82
C LEU A 66 -3.15 4.18 14.03
N GLY A 67 -2.14 3.34 14.21
CA GLY A 67 -2.03 2.42 15.37
C GLY A 67 -1.50 3.08 16.64
N SER A 68 -0.68 4.13 16.53
CA SER A 68 -0.06 4.81 17.67
C SER A 68 -0.89 5.94 18.26
N GLY A 69 -1.97 6.37 17.58
CA GLY A 69 -2.78 7.52 17.99
C GLY A 69 -2.06 8.86 17.86
N ALA A 70 -0.90 8.89 17.17
CA ALA A 70 -0.16 10.11 16.91
C ALA A 70 -0.92 11.01 15.91
N PRO A 71 -0.90 12.34 16.09
CA PRO A 71 -1.56 13.25 15.16
C PRO A 71 -0.98 13.10 13.75
N ALA A 72 -1.85 13.13 12.73
CA ALA A 72 -1.54 12.95 11.31
C ALA A 72 -0.77 14.15 10.68
N ALA A 73 0.14 14.76 11.42
CA ALA A 73 1.10 15.74 10.92
C ALA A 73 2.45 15.03 10.83
N GLU A 74 3.10 15.14 9.66
CA GLU A 74 4.38 14.51 9.29
C GLU A 74 4.32 13.12 8.63
N ALA A 75 3.32 12.88 7.78
CA ALA A 75 3.47 11.95 6.65
C ALA A 75 3.12 12.63 5.34
N GLU A 76 3.89 13.63 4.97
CA GLU A 76 3.98 14.08 3.57
C GLU A 76 4.85 13.08 2.79
N VAL A 77 4.48 11.79 2.83
CA VAL A 77 5.15 10.76 2.03
C VAL A 77 4.37 10.63 0.73
N LEU A 78 4.74 11.50 -0.19
CA LEU A 78 4.58 11.31 -1.64
C LEU A 78 3.17 10.94 -2.13
N LEU A 79 2.13 11.63 -1.64
CA LEU A 79 0.86 11.74 -2.38
C LEU A 79 1.02 12.54 -3.71
N ALA A 80 2.23 13.06 -3.97
CA ALA A 80 2.59 13.84 -5.16
C ALA A 80 3.12 13.00 -6.33
N ALA A 81 2.94 11.67 -6.34
CA ALA A 81 3.00 10.92 -7.59
C ALA A 81 1.65 11.03 -8.32
N ASP A 82 1.27 12.27 -8.65
CA ASP A 82 0.29 12.56 -9.69
C ASP A 82 0.93 12.08 -11.01
N VAL A 83 0.49 10.93 -11.49
CA VAL A 83 0.45 10.56 -12.91
C VAL A 83 -1.01 10.37 -13.28
#